data_AF-A0A158B038-F1
#
_entry.id   AF-A0A158B038-F1
#
_cell.length_a   1.000
_cell.length_b   1.000
_cell.length_c   1.000
_cell.angle_alpha   90.00
_cell.angle_beta   90.00
_cell.angle_gamma   90.00
#
_symmetry.space_group_name_H-M   'P 1'
#
loop_
_entity.id
_entity.type
_entity.pdbx_description
1 polymer ?
#
loop_
_entity_poly.entity_id
_entity_poly.type
_entity_poly.pdbx_seq_one_letter_code
_entity_poly.pdbx_strand_id
1 'polypeptide(L)' 'MLARLLRQDGFEVGRRRVRTLMKRMGVEALYCKPNTSRRNSQHKVWPYLLRGMKIERANQVFALDTTYIPMARGFVY' A
#
# COMPACT_ATOMS: atom_id res chain seq x y z
N MET A 1 7.99 19.63 1.98
CA MET A 1 8.78 19.31 3.18
C MET A 1 10.24 19.71 3.01
N LEU A 2 11.02 19.06 2.13
CA LEU A 2 12.47 19.32 1.99
C LEU A 2 12.85 20.79 1.66
N ALA A 3 12.16 21.44 0.71
CA ALA A 3 12.42 22.85 0.38
C ALA A 3 12.13 23.84 1.53
N ARG A 4 11.40 23.43 2.57
CA ARG A 4 11.18 24.27 3.77
C ARG A 4 12.35 24.11 4.74
N LEU A 5 12.83 22.88 4.93
CA LEU A 5 13.98 22.56 5.78
C LEU A 5 15.24 23.27 5.26
N LEU A 6 15.52 23.16 3.95
CA LEU A 6 16.67 23.85 3.34
C LEU A 6 16.60 25.38 3.49
N ARG A 7 15.40 25.96 3.50
CA ARG A 7 15.25 27.40 3.75
C ARG A 7 15.50 27.77 5.22
N GLN A 8 15.19 26.89 6.17
CA GLN A 8 15.53 27.08 7.57
C GLN A 8 17.04 26.98 7.80
N ASP A 9 17.73 26.15 7.03
CA ASP A 9 19.19 26.04 7.02
C ASP A 9 19.89 27.18 6.24
N GLY A 10 19.14 28.19 5.78
CA GLY A 10 19.66 29.38 5.11
C GLY A 10 19.82 29.28 3.59
N PHE A 11 19.39 28.18 2.95
CA PHE A 11 19.47 28.04 1.50
C PHE A 11 18.29 28.72 0.79
N GLU A 12 18.59 29.60 -0.16
CA GLU A 12 17.59 30.27 -0.99
C GLU A 12 17.13 29.36 -2.16
N VAL A 13 16.28 28.39 -1.86
CA VAL A 13 15.81 27.38 -2.83
C VAL A 13 14.29 27.25 -2.92
N GLY A 14 13.79 27.16 -4.16
CA GLY A 14 12.37 26.93 -4.45
C GLY A 14 12.02 25.44 -4.61
N ARG A 15 10.73 25.10 -4.42
CA ARG A 15 10.20 23.72 -4.55
C ARG A 15 10.56 23.05 -5.87
N ARG A 16 10.53 23.79 -6.98
CA ARG A 16 10.83 23.25 -8.33
C ARG A 16 12.29 22.81 -8.44
N ARG A 17 13.22 23.63 -7.96
CA ARG A 17 14.67 23.34 -7.98
C ARG A 17 15.00 22.10 -7.13
N VAL A 18 14.46 22.05 -5.92
CA VAL A 18 14.62 20.90 -5.02
C VAL A 18 14.08 19.61 -5.65
N ARG A 19 12.88 19.64 -6.26
CA ARG A 19 12.30 18.47 -6.94
C ARG A 19 13.18 17.97 -8.09
N THR A 20 13.73 18.88 -8.90
CA THR A 20 14.61 18.52 -10.02
C THR A 20 15.90 17.86 -9.52
N LEU A 21 16.51 18.40 -8.45
CA LEU A 21 17.73 17.84 -7.86
C LEU A 21 17.47 16.46 -7.26
N MET A 22 16.39 16.29 -6.49
CA MET A 22 16.00 14.98 -5.95
C MET A 22 15.87 13.92 -7.04
N LYS A 23 15.23 14.26 -8.17
CA LYS A 23 15.12 13.36 -9.33
C LYS A 23 16.49 13.00 -9.94
N ARG A 24 17.39 13.98 -10.11
CA ARG A 24 18.73 13.73 -10.65
C ARG A 24 19.58 12.85 -9.72
N MET A 25 19.35 12.97 -8.42
CA MET A 25 20.05 12.21 -7.38
C MET A 25 19.40 10.85 -7.09
N GLY A 26 18.28 10.50 -7.73
CA GLY A 26 17.53 9.27 -7.43
C GLY A 26 16.89 9.24 -6.04
N VAL A 27 16.69 10.41 -5.41
CA VAL A 27 16.06 10.51 -4.10
C VAL A 27 14.55 10.46 -4.27
N GLU A 28 13.98 9.31 -3.96
CA GLU A 28 12.54 9.05 -4.03
C GLU A 28 11.95 8.84 -2.63
N ALA A 29 10.68 9.22 -2.47
CA ALA A 29 9.97 8.91 -1.25
C ALA A 29 9.60 7.42 -1.25
N LEU A 30 10.08 6.67 -0.25
CA LEU A 30 9.53 5.37 0.09
C LEU A 30 8.13 5.58 0.65
N TYR A 31 7.13 5.54 -0.22
CA TYR A 31 5.74 5.61 0.22
C TYR A 31 5.34 4.27 0.82
N CYS A 32 4.85 4.27 2.06
CA CYS A 32 4.28 3.06 2.64
C CYS A 32 3.13 2.60 1.75
N LYS A 33 3.20 1.36 1.25
CA LYS A 33 2.04 0.73 0.61
C LYS A 33 0.84 0.81 1.56
N PRO A 34 -0.40 0.93 1.05
CA PRO A 34 -1.59 0.85 1.90
C PRO A 34 -1.48 -0.36 2.82
N ASN A 35 -1.62 -0.14 4.13
CA ASN A 35 -1.53 -1.21 5.10
C ASN A 35 -2.81 -2.04 5.05
N THR A 36 -2.84 -3.03 4.16
CA THR A 36 -3.97 -3.95 3.99
C THR A 36 -4.21 -4.84 5.20
N SER A 37 -3.25 -4.94 6.11
CA SER A 37 -3.39 -5.66 7.39
C SER A 37 -4.09 -4.83 8.47
N ARG A 38 -4.15 -3.50 8.33
CA ARG A 38 -4.94 -2.66 9.23
C ARG A 38 -6.41 -2.74 8.82
N ARG A 39 -7.23 -3.27 9.72
CA ARG A 39 -8.68 -3.33 9.53
C ARG A 39 -9.26 -1.94 9.34
N ASN A 40 -10.25 -1.83 8.45
CA ASN A 40 -11.14 -0.69 8.43
C ASN A 40 -12.05 -0.77 9.67
N SER A 41 -12.09 0.29 10.49
CA SER A 41 -12.90 0.34 11.71
C SER A 41 -14.40 0.21 11.45
N GLN A 42 -14.86 0.54 10.24
CA GLN A 42 -16.27 0.44 9.84
C GLN A 42 -16.67 -1.00 9.48
N HIS A 43 -15.71 -1.88 9.20
CA HIS A 43 -16.01 -3.25 8.78
C HIS A 43 -16.15 -4.15 10.00
N LYS A 44 -17.27 -4.89 10.07
CA LYS A 44 -17.50 -5.90 11.10
C LYS A 44 -16.45 -7.00 10.98
N VAL A 45 -15.84 -7.37 12.11
CA VAL A 45 -14.96 -8.53 12.19
C VAL A 45 -15.82 -9.78 12.28
N TRP A 46 -15.73 -10.65 11.27
CA TRP A 46 -16.35 -11.96 11.30
C TRP A 46 -15.41 -12.97 11.96
N PRO A 47 -15.94 -13.89 12.79
CA PRO A 47 -15.14 -14.97 13.33
C PRO A 47 -14.62 -15.86 12.20
N TYR A 48 -13.37 -16.30 12.32
CA TYR A 48 -12.81 -17.28 11.40
C TYR A 48 -13.40 -18.66 11.72
N LEU A 49 -14.41 -19.08 10.96
CA LEU A 49 -15.22 -20.27 11.26
C LEU A 49 -14.44 -21.59 11.20
N LEU A 50 -13.27 -21.59 10.54
CA LEU A 50 -12.40 -22.77 10.46
C LEU A 50 -11.41 -22.87 11.65
N ARG A 51 -11.43 -21.91 12.58
CA ARG A 51 -10.53 -21.91 13.73
C ARG A 51 -10.81 -23.14 14.61
N GLY A 52 -9.79 -23.97 14.81
CA GLY A 52 -9.88 -25.18 15.63
C GLY A 52 -10.57 -26.38 14.95
N MET A 53 -10.98 -26.22 13.69
CA MET A 53 -11.55 -27.32 12.90
C MET A 53 -10.42 -28.20 12.34
N LYS A 54 -10.49 -29.50 12.61
CA LYS A 54 -9.60 -30.49 11.98
C LYS A 54 -10.13 -30.84 10.59
N ILE A 55 -9.29 -30.67 9.57
CA ILE A 55 -9.61 -30.99 8.17
C ILE A 55 -8.96 -32.34 7.86
N GLU A 56 -9.77 -33.40 7.77
CA GLU A 56 -9.29 -34.79 7.73
C GLU A 56 -9.60 -35.51 6.42
N ARG A 57 -10.47 -34.95 5.58
CA ARG A 57 -10.86 -35.55 4.29
C ARG A 57 -10.82 -34.54 3.15
N ALA A 58 -10.61 -35.07 1.95
CA ALA A 58 -10.77 -34.30 0.73
C ALA A 58 -12.19 -33.71 0.65
N ASN A 59 -12.32 -32.53 0.03
CA ASN A 59 -13.60 -31.82 -0.19
C ASN A 59 -14.33 -31.40 1.10
N GLN A 60 -13.64 -31.30 2.24
CA GLN A 60 -14.23 -30.83 3.51
C GLN A 60 -14.26 -29.30 3.63
N VAL A 61 -13.31 -28.60 3.01
CA VAL A 61 -13.16 -27.14 3.02
C VAL A 61 -12.67 -26.68 1.65
N PHE A 62 -13.16 -25.53 1.19
CA PHE A 62 -12.73 -24.87 -0.04
C PHE A 62 -12.22 -23.47 0.27
N ALA A 63 -11.17 -23.05 -0.42
CA ALA A 63 -10.69 -21.68 -0.42
C ALA A 63 -11.02 -21.05 -1.77
N LEU A 64 -11.42 -19.78 -1.77
CA LEU A 64 -11.67 -19.01 -2.98
C LEU A 64 -10.96 -17.67 -2.83
N ASP A 65 -10.20 -17.30 -3.85
CA ASP A 65 -9.63 -15.98 -4.01
C ASP A 65 -10.20 -15.33 -5.29
N THR A 66 -10.18 -14.01 -5.33
CA THR A 66 -10.55 -13.24 -6.51
C THR A 66 -9.42 -12.27 -6.78
N THR A 67 -8.81 -12.39 -7.95
CA THR A 67 -7.69 -11.54 -8.35
C THR A 67 -8.13 -10.63 -9.48
N TYR A 68 -8.09 -9.33 -9.24
CA TYR A 68 -8.32 -8.33 -10.28
C TYR A 68 -7.07 -8.18 -11.14
N ILE A 69 -7.17 -8.48 -12.43
CA ILE A 69 -6.08 -8.32 -13.38
C ILE A 69 -6.18 -6.91 -13.99
N PRO A 70 -5.15 -6.06 -13.83
CA PRO A 70 -5.15 -4.72 -14.41
C PRO A 70 -5.10 -4.77 -15.93
N MET A 71 -5.98 -4.01 -16.58
CA MET A 71 -6.05 -3.86 -18.04
C MET A 71 -5.67 -2.44 -18.44
N ALA A 72 -5.41 -2.22 -19.74
CA ALA A 72 -5.14 -0.87 -20.27
C ALA A 72 -6.26 0.14 -19.93
N ARG A 73 -7.49 -0.35 -19.76
CA ARG A 73 -8.63 0.38 -19.21
C ARG A 73 -9.41 -0.54 -18.25
N GLY A 74 -9.33 -0.25 -16.95
CA GLY A 74 -10.07 -0.98 -15.93
C GLY A 74 -9.39 -2.29 -15.48
N PHE A 75 -10.21 -3.24 -15.04
CA PHE A 75 -9.80 -4.53 -14.50
C PHE A 75 -10.76 -5.63 -14.98
N VAL A 76 -10.25 -6.85 -15.13
CA VAL A 76 -11.05 -8.07 -15.29
C VAL A 76 -10.86 -8.96 -14.07
N TYR A 77 -11.85 -9.79 -13.75
CA TYR A 77 -11.84 -10.78 -12.68
C TYR A 77 -12.05 -12.18 -13.26
#